data_AF-A0AAU6Y5L8-F1
#
_entry.id   AF-A0AAU6Y5L8-F1
#
_cell.length_a   1.000
_cell.length_b   1.000
_cell.length_c   1.000
_cell.angle_alpha   90.00
_cell.angle_beta   90.00
_cell.angle_gamma   90.00
#
_symmetry.space_group_name_H-M   'P 1'
#
loop_
_entity.id
_entity.type
_entity.pdbx_description
1 polymer ?
#
loop_
_entity_poly.entity_id
_entity_poly.type
_entity_poly.pdbx_seq_one_letter_code
_entity_poly.pdbx_strand_id
1 'polypeptide(L)'
;MVSDKDSPSQLYAISRSQIEHDDISIGMRLIWLNNCLAFMFGVYAAVTLFSSPTTYWHAKAQMLSIVLPYVGVLVSLFTLLDIVKAIRRMSNIRKDYELHKNAELSGIPMLDGTYFDRLFQRLSPVAQALFFLLIWLYLLLYDKQVF
;
A
#
# COMPACT_ATOMS: atom_id res chain seq x y z
N MET A 1 11.97 24.94 0.56
CA MET A 1 11.92 26.36 0.19
C MET A 1 12.09 26.40 -1.32
N VAL A 2 11.03 26.73 -2.04
CA VAL A 2 11.07 26.98 -3.49
C VAL A 2 11.73 28.36 -3.66
N SER A 3 12.73 28.45 -4.54
CA SER A 3 13.44 29.69 -4.80
C SER A 3 12.60 30.55 -5.74
N ASP A 4 12.55 31.87 -5.53
CA ASP A 4 11.77 32.86 -6.29
C ASP A 4 12.19 33.00 -7.79
N LYS A 5 12.95 32.01 -8.32
CA LYS A 5 13.57 31.99 -9.65
C LYS A 5 13.30 30.73 -10.45
N ASP A 6 12.55 29.77 -9.93
CA ASP A 6 12.30 28.53 -10.67
C ASP A 6 11.29 28.81 -11.81
N SER A 7 11.65 28.46 -13.05
CA SER A 7 10.76 28.69 -14.19
C SER A 7 9.48 27.84 -14.00
N PRO A 8 8.31 28.30 -14.49
CA PRO A 8 7.06 27.53 -14.41
C PRO A 8 7.16 26.08 -14.93
N SER A 9 8.03 25.84 -15.91
CA SER A 9 8.34 24.51 -16.44
C SER A 9 9.17 23.65 -15.48
N GLN A 10 10.08 24.24 -14.71
CA GLN A 10 10.85 23.53 -13.67
C GLN A 10 9.95 23.14 -12.51
N LEU A 11 9.07 24.03 -12.05
CA LEU A 11 8.09 23.71 -11.00
C LEU A 11 7.21 22.52 -11.42
N TYR A 12 6.68 22.55 -12.64
CA TYR A 12 5.90 21.44 -13.19
C TYR A 12 6.70 20.13 -13.25
N ALA A 13 7.92 20.16 -13.78
CA ALA A 13 8.77 18.97 -13.91
C ALA A 13 9.10 18.35 -12.55
N ILE A 14 9.42 19.18 -11.55
CA ILE A 14 9.72 18.73 -10.18
C ILE A 14 8.48 18.12 -9.53
N SER A 15 7.34 18.81 -9.58
CA SER A 15 6.09 18.31 -9.00
C SER A 15 5.64 17.00 -9.65
N ARG A 16 5.71 16.91 -10.98
CA ARG A 16 5.36 15.69 -11.72
C ARG A 16 6.28 14.52 -11.38
N SER A 17 7.59 14.76 -11.34
CA SER A 17 8.58 13.73 -11.00
C SER A 17 8.39 13.19 -9.58
N GLN A 18 8.06 14.04 -8.61
CA GLN A 18 7.79 13.58 -7.24
C GLN A 18 6.52 12.73 -7.15
N ILE A 19 5.47 13.11 -7.88
CA ILE A 19 4.22 12.33 -7.93
C ILE A 19 4.46 10.97 -8.58
N GLU A 20 5.17 10.94 -9.72
CA GLU A 20 5.51 9.69 -10.41
C GLU A 20 6.35 8.76 -9.52
N HIS A 21 7.32 9.32 -8.77
CA HIS A 21 8.10 8.56 -7.82
C HIS A 21 7.24 7.94 -6.70
N ASP A 22 6.31 8.70 -6.13
CA ASP A 22 5.39 8.20 -5.09
C ASP A 22 4.44 7.13 -5.65
N ASP A 23 3.96 7.27 -6.89
CA ASP A 23 3.10 6.29 -7.56
C ASP A 23 3.83 4.96 -7.82
N ILE A 24 5.05 5.01 -8.33
CA ILE A 24 5.92 3.83 -8.50
C ILE A 24 6.19 3.17 -7.14
N SER A 25 6.45 3.96 -6.10
CA SER A 25 6.66 3.46 -4.74
C SER A 25 5.44 2.70 -4.21
N ILE A 26 4.23 3.21 -4.44
CA ILE A 26 2.97 2.52 -4.10
C ILE A 26 2.87 1.19 -4.85
N GLY A 27 3.12 1.19 -6.17
CA GLY A 27 3.10 -0.03 -6.98
C GLY A 27 4.07 -1.10 -6.46
N MET A 28 5.30 -0.72 -6.15
CA MET A 28 6.29 -1.64 -5.59
C MET A 28 5.88 -2.19 -4.22
N ARG A 29 5.31 -1.36 -3.34
CA ARG A 29 4.79 -1.79 -2.03
C ARG A 29 3.66 -2.81 -2.16
N LEU A 30 2.77 -2.62 -3.12
CA LEU A 30 1.70 -3.59 -3.40
C LEU A 30 2.24 -4.93 -3.91
N ILE A 31 3.26 -4.90 -4.78
CA ILE A 31 3.91 -6.13 -5.26
C ILE A 31 4.52 -6.88 -4.07
N TRP A 32 5.24 -6.18 -3.19
CA TRP A 32 5.79 -6.77 -1.98
C TRP A 32 4.72 -7.32 -1.04
N LEU A 33 3.64 -6.57 -0.82
CA LEU A 33 2.51 -7.03 -0.03
C LEU A 33 1.93 -8.32 -0.62
N ASN A 34 1.63 -8.35 -1.92
CA ASN A 34 1.05 -9.51 -2.58
C ASN A 34 1.94 -10.76 -2.45
N ASN A 35 3.25 -10.61 -2.66
CA ASN A 35 4.20 -11.71 -2.56
C ASN A 35 4.32 -12.23 -1.11
N CYS A 36 4.43 -11.32 -0.13
CA CYS A 36 4.47 -11.69 1.29
C CYS A 36 3.20 -12.44 1.69
N LEU A 37 2.04 -11.93 1.29
CA LEU A 37 0.77 -12.53 1.68
C LEU A 37 0.49 -13.85 0.98
N ALA A 38 0.82 -13.98 -0.31
CA ALA A 38 0.73 -15.26 -1.01
C ALA A 38 1.58 -16.33 -0.33
N PHE A 39 2.82 -15.99 0.06
CA PHE A 39 3.69 -16.88 0.83
C PHE A 39 3.05 -17.25 2.17
N MET A 40 2.58 -16.26 2.94
CA MET A 40 2.00 -16.48 4.25
C MET A 40 0.70 -17.31 4.19
N PHE A 41 -0.18 -17.07 3.22
CA PHE A 41 -1.35 -17.91 2.99
C PHE A 41 -0.98 -19.34 2.62
N GLY A 42 0.05 -19.53 1.78
CA GLY A 42 0.55 -20.86 1.44
C GLY A 42 1.05 -21.63 2.66
N VAL A 43 1.85 -20.97 3.52
CA VAL A 43 2.31 -21.58 4.77
C VAL A 43 1.15 -21.84 5.72
N TYR A 44 0.23 -20.88 5.88
CA TYR A 44 -0.93 -21.01 6.75
C TYR A 44 -1.84 -22.17 6.32
N ALA A 45 -2.13 -22.30 5.02
CA ALA A 45 -2.88 -23.42 4.47
C ALA A 45 -2.15 -24.75 4.70
N ALA A 46 -0.82 -24.78 4.56
CA ALA A 46 -0.05 -26.00 4.79
C ALA A 46 -0.11 -26.45 6.26
N VAL A 47 0.04 -25.53 7.21
CA VAL A 47 0.01 -25.88 8.65
C VAL A 47 -1.39 -26.21 9.17
N THR A 48 -2.44 -25.76 8.48
CA THR A 48 -3.85 -26.04 8.85
C THR A 48 -4.40 -27.30 8.20
N LEU A 49 -4.02 -27.60 6.96
CA LEU A 49 -4.56 -28.73 6.21
C LEU A 49 -3.77 -30.03 6.38
N PHE A 50 -2.45 -29.96 6.58
CA PHE A 50 -1.61 -31.16 6.66
C PHE A 50 -1.36 -31.57 8.11
N SER A 51 -1.73 -32.80 8.45
CA SER A 51 -1.40 -33.40 9.75
C SER A 51 0.09 -33.67 9.83
N SER A 52 0.70 -33.28 10.95
CA SER A 52 2.12 -33.47 11.16
C SER A 52 2.43 -34.94 11.53
N PRO A 53 3.50 -35.55 10.98
CA PRO A 53 3.83 -36.94 11.26
C PRO A 53 4.41 -37.15 12.66
N THR A 54 4.88 -36.08 13.33
CA THR A 54 5.43 -36.16 14.68
C THR A 54 4.89 -35.05 15.57
N THR A 55 4.84 -35.31 16.88
CA THR A 55 4.39 -34.34 17.89
C THR A 55 5.26 -33.08 17.94
N TYR A 56 6.57 -33.21 17.69
CA TYR A 56 7.49 -32.06 17.62
C TYR A 56 7.13 -31.09 16.49
N TRP A 57 6.83 -31.62 15.30
CA TRP A 57 6.46 -30.79 14.16
C TRP A 57 5.04 -30.24 14.28
N HIS A 58 4.15 -30.96 14.96
CA HIS A 58 2.80 -30.49 15.27
C HIS A 58 2.82 -29.23 16.13
N ALA A 59 3.59 -29.21 17.22
CA ALA A 59 3.73 -28.03 18.09
C ALA A 59 4.26 -26.80 17.34
N LYS A 60 5.21 -27.00 16.41
CA LYS A 60 5.73 -25.91 15.57
C LYS A 60 4.70 -25.41 14.56
N ALA A 61 3.97 -26.31 13.92
CA ALA A 61 2.89 -25.96 12.99
C ALA A 61 1.79 -25.17 13.70
N GLN A 62 1.42 -25.58 14.91
CA GLN A 62 0.48 -24.87 15.78
C GLN A 62 0.96 -23.48 16.17
N MET A 63 2.24 -23.33 16.55
CA MET A 63 2.80 -22.01 16.83
C MET A 63 2.74 -21.10 15.60
N LEU A 64 3.06 -21.63 14.41
CA LEU A 64 3.01 -20.89 13.16
C LEU A 64 1.58 -20.49 12.76
N SER A 65 0.59 -21.37 12.94
CA SER A 65 -0.82 -21.04 12.64
C SER A 65 -1.33 -19.91 13.53
N ILE A 66 -0.81 -19.79 14.76
CA ILE A 66 -1.13 -18.67 15.65
C ILE A 66 -0.39 -17.40 15.21
N VAL A 67 0.91 -17.47 14.93
CA VAL A 67 1.75 -16.28 14.66
C VAL A 67 1.46 -15.64 13.31
N LEU A 68 1.20 -16.43 12.27
CA LEU A 68 1.02 -15.94 10.89
C LEU A 68 -0.10 -14.90 10.76
N PRO A 69 -1.30 -15.09 11.34
CA PRO A 69 -2.34 -14.06 11.33
C PRO A 69 -1.92 -12.72 11.92
N TYR A 70 -1.21 -12.71 13.06
CA TYR A 70 -0.72 -11.45 13.64
C TYR A 70 0.26 -10.74 12.70
N VAL A 71 1.20 -11.49 12.12
CA VAL A 71 2.17 -10.93 11.17
C VAL A 71 1.44 -10.41 9.92
N GLY A 72 0.43 -11.12 9.45
CA GLY A 72 -0.34 -10.74 8.26
C GLY A 72 -1.11 -9.44 8.47
N VAL A 73 -1.73 -9.27 9.64
CA VAL A 73 -2.36 -8.01 10.06
C VAL A 73 -1.33 -6.88 10.09
N LEU A 74 -0.18 -7.08 10.75
CA LEU A 74 0.84 -6.04 10.88
C LEU A 74 1.40 -5.58 9.54
N VAL A 75 1.78 -6.52 8.66
CA VAL A 75 2.31 -6.22 7.33
C VAL A 75 1.29 -5.47 6.48
N SER A 76 0.03 -5.91 6.50
CA SER A 76 -1.06 -5.26 5.76
C SER A 76 -1.35 -3.86 6.30
N LEU A 77 -1.37 -3.70 7.63
CA LEU A 77 -1.60 -2.41 8.29
C LEU A 77 -0.49 -1.41 7.98
N PHE A 78 0.78 -1.81 8.10
CA PHE A 78 1.90 -0.91 7.80
C PHE A 78 1.91 -0.50 6.33
N THR A 79 1.63 -1.44 5.42
CA THR A 79 1.55 -1.14 3.99
C THR A 79 0.38 -0.17 3.70
N LEU A 80 -0.78 -0.36 4.33
CA LEU A 80 -1.91 0.55 4.21
C LEU A 80 -1.56 1.97 4.67
N LEU A 81 -0.90 2.10 5.83
CA LEU A 81 -0.46 3.40 6.36
C LEU A 81 0.51 4.08 5.39
N ASP A 82 1.43 3.33 4.81
CA ASP A 82 2.42 3.84 3.85
C ASP A 82 1.79 4.29 2.53
N ILE A 83 0.81 3.53 2.01
CA ILE A 83 0.02 3.92 0.84
C ILE A 83 -0.75 5.21 1.13
N VAL A 84 -1.43 5.30 2.28
CA VAL A 84 -2.19 6.49 2.68
C VAL A 84 -1.28 7.71 2.82
N LYS A 85 -0.08 7.55 3.41
CA LYS A 85 0.91 8.63 3.50
C LYS A 85 1.37 9.10 2.11
N ALA A 86 1.67 8.19 1.19
CA ALA A 86 2.06 8.54 -0.17
C ALA A 86 0.93 9.28 -0.92
N ILE A 87 -0.32 8.81 -0.80
CA ILE A 87 -1.49 9.49 -1.40
C ILE A 87 -1.68 10.90 -0.84
N ARG A 88 -1.48 11.08 0.47
CA ARG A 88 -1.52 12.41 1.11
C ARG A 88 -0.41 13.31 0.60
N ARG A 89 0.82 12.80 0.48
CA ARG A 89 1.96 13.54 -0.05
C ARG A 89 1.71 14.00 -1.49
N MET A 90 1.29 13.10 -2.38
CA MET A 90 0.92 13.46 -3.76
C MET A 90 -0.20 14.52 -3.82
N SER A 91 -1.18 14.42 -2.90
CA SER A 91 -2.26 15.43 -2.82
C SER A 91 -1.76 16.79 -2.34
N ASN A 92 -0.80 16.82 -1.41
CA ASN A 92 -0.19 18.07 -0.94
C ASN A 92 0.67 18.71 -2.04
N ILE A 93 1.50 17.92 -2.74
CA ILE A 93 2.31 18.41 -3.87
C ILE A 93 1.41 19.07 -4.92
N ARG A 94 0.24 18.48 -5.20
CA ARG A 94 -0.70 19.08 -6.15
C ARG A 94 -1.31 20.38 -5.64
N LYS A 95 -1.72 20.43 -4.37
CA LYS A 95 -2.24 21.67 -3.77
C LYS A 95 -1.20 22.77 -3.81
N ASP A 96 0.04 22.45 -3.44
CA ASP A 96 1.14 23.40 -3.48
C ASP A 96 1.38 23.88 -4.92
N TYR A 97 1.35 22.99 -5.91
CA TYR A 97 1.45 23.38 -7.31
C TYR A 97 0.30 24.30 -7.77
N GLU A 98 -0.95 23.98 -7.40
CA GLU A 98 -2.14 24.78 -7.74
C GLU A 98 -2.11 26.16 -7.07
N LEU A 99 -1.59 26.27 -5.85
CA LEU A 99 -1.45 27.54 -5.12
C LEU A 99 -0.40 28.47 -5.73
N HIS A 100 0.69 27.91 -6.27
CA HIS A 100 1.74 28.67 -6.93
C HIS A 100 1.48 28.84 -8.45
N LYS A 101 0.33 28.36 -8.94
CA LYS A 101 -0.11 28.53 -10.31
C LYS A 101 -0.58 29.98 -10.55
N ASN A 102 0.36 30.93 -10.67
CA ASN A 102 0.05 32.29 -11.09
C ASN A 102 -0.53 32.31 -12.52
N ALA A 103 -1.24 33.38 -12.90
CA ALA A 103 -1.93 33.53 -14.20
C ALA A 103 -1.04 33.28 -15.44
N GLU A 104 0.29 33.33 -15.29
CA GLU A 104 1.29 32.97 -16.32
C GLU A 104 1.35 31.46 -16.64
N LEU A 105 0.79 30.58 -15.79
CA LEU A 105 0.76 29.12 -15.97
C LEU A 105 -0.48 28.61 -16.75
N SER A 106 -1.22 29.50 -17.42
CA SER A 106 -2.46 29.16 -18.15
C SER A 106 -2.25 28.14 -19.30
N GLY A 107 -1.02 27.96 -19.80
CA GLY A 107 -0.67 26.99 -20.85
C GLY A 107 -0.11 25.65 -20.37
N ILE A 108 0.10 25.44 -19.07
CA ILE A 108 0.75 24.22 -18.54
C ILE A 108 -0.32 23.17 -18.18
N PRO A 109 -0.17 21.90 -18.62
CA PRO A 109 -1.16 20.84 -18.42
C PRO A 109 -1.33 20.46 -16.94
N MET A 110 -2.42 19.76 -16.64
CA MET A 110 -2.64 19.20 -15.30
C MET A 110 -1.55 18.17 -14.95
N LEU A 111 -1.11 18.17 -13.68
CA LEU A 111 -0.06 17.27 -13.19
C LEU A 111 -0.39 15.78 -13.37
N ASP A 112 -1.63 15.36 -13.16
CA ASP A 112 -2.06 13.97 -13.41
C ASP A 112 -3.48 13.92 -13.92
N GLY A 113 -3.66 13.41 -15.15
CA GLY A 113 -4.90 12.83 -15.68
C GLY A 113 -6.24 13.52 -15.37
N THR A 114 -7.33 12.78 -15.55
CA THR A 114 -8.66 13.24 -15.16
C THR A 114 -8.95 12.92 -13.70
N TYR A 115 -10.04 13.47 -13.15
CA TYR A 115 -10.45 13.16 -11.77
C TYR A 115 -10.68 11.66 -11.54
N PHE A 116 -11.26 10.98 -12.53
CA PHE A 116 -11.57 9.56 -12.43
C PHE A 116 -10.31 8.68 -12.43
N ASP A 117 -9.35 8.95 -13.31
CA ASP A 117 -8.08 8.21 -13.34
C ASP A 117 -7.42 8.23 -11.96
N ARG A 118 -7.39 9.41 -11.35
CA ARG A 118 -6.81 9.62 -10.02
C ARG A 118 -7.58 8.91 -8.91
N LEU A 119 -8.91 8.84 -9.02
CA LEU A 119 -9.72 8.13 -8.04
C LEU A 119 -9.42 6.64 -8.09
N PHE A 120 -9.41 6.04 -9.29
CA PHE A 120 -9.11 4.62 -9.47
C PHE A 120 -7.67 4.26 -9.08
N GLN A 121 -6.71 5.11 -9.44
CA GLN A 121 -5.30 4.95 -9.03
C GLN A 121 -5.12 4.95 -7.52
N ARG A 122 -5.94 5.69 -6.77
CA ARG A 122 -5.88 5.75 -5.30
C ARG A 122 -6.69 4.64 -4.64
N LEU A 123 -7.86 4.33 -5.20
CA LEU A 123 -8.80 3.39 -4.61
C LEU A 123 -8.27 1.96 -4.69
N SER A 124 -7.68 1.57 -5.83
CA SER A 124 -7.14 0.22 -6.04
C SER A 124 -6.13 -0.20 -4.97
N PRO A 125 -5.03 0.53 -4.72
CA PRO A 125 -4.03 0.14 -3.72
C PRO A 125 -4.58 0.11 -2.29
N VAL A 126 -5.47 1.06 -1.95
CA VAL A 126 -6.11 1.11 -0.63
C VAL A 126 -7.04 -0.09 -0.45
N ALA A 127 -7.87 -0.39 -1.45
CA ALA A 127 -8.80 -1.51 -1.42
C ALA A 127 -8.05 -2.85 -1.30
N GLN A 128 -6.95 -3.03 -2.04
CA GLN A 128 -6.14 -4.24 -1.97
C GLN A 128 -5.52 -4.43 -0.57
N ALA A 129 -4.93 -3.38 0.01
CA ALA A 129 -4.35 -3.46 1.36
C ALA A 129 -5.42 -3.70 2.44
N LEU A 130 -6.60 -3.06 2.31
CA LEU A 130 -7.73 -3.30 3.20
C LEU A 130 -8.28 -4.72 3.10
N PHE A 131 -8.43 -5.25 1.88
CA PHE A 131 -8.92 -6.60 1.65
C PHE A 131 -8.07 -7.63 2.40
N PHE A 132 -6.75 -7.54 2.27
CA PHE A 132 -5.84 -8.43 2.98
C PHE A 132 -5.84 -8.23 4.49
N LEU A 133 -5.89 -6.98 4.95
CA LEU A 133 -6.02 -6.67 6.38
C LEU A 133 -7.28 -7.32 6.96
N LEU A 134 -8.40 -7.22 6.27
CA LEU A 134 -9.67 -7.81 6.68
C LEU A 134 -9.63 -9.34 6.71
N ILE A 135 -8.98 -9.99 5.73
CA ILE A 135 -8.82 -11.45 5.75
C ILE A 135 -8.00 -11.89 6.96
N TRP A 136 -6.87 -11.26 7.24
CA TRP A 136 -6.04 -11.64 8.38
C TRP A 136 -6.71 -11.36 9.72
N LEU A 137 -7.45 -10.24 9.83
CA LEU A 137 -8.27 -9.97 10.99
C LEU A 137 -9.37 -11.02 11.16
N TYR A 138 -10.01 -11.43 10.06
CA TYR A 138 -11.00 -12.50 10.08
C TYR A 138 -10.39 -13.80 10.60
N LEU A 139 -9.24 -14.24 10.07
CA LEU A 139 -8.55 -15.45 10.54
C LEU A 139 -8.17 -15.33 12.02
N LEU A 140 -7.66 -14.17 12.46
CA LEU A 140 -7.27 -13.95 13.85
C LEU A 140 -8.46 -13.99 14.84
N LEU A 141 -9.64 -13.56 14.40
CA LEU A 141 -10.85 -13.52 15.23
C LEU A 141 -11.62 -14.86 15.22
N TYR A 142 -11.74 -15.50 14.06
CA TYR A 142 -12.62 -16.65 13.86
C TYR A 142 -11.90 -18.00 13.84
N ASP A 143 -10.62 -18.06 13.49
CA ASP A 143 -9.86 -19.32 13.47
C ASP A 143 -9.44 -19.79 14.88
N LYS A 144 -9.88 -19.08 15.93
CA LYS A 144 -9.74 -19.54 17.32
C LYS A 144 -10.55 -20.80 17.65
N GLN A 145 -11.32 -21.35 16.71
CA GLN A 145 -12.13 -22.55 16.87
C GLN A 145 -11.43 -23.85 16.42
N VAL A 146 -10.17 -23.81 15.99
CA VAL A 146 -9.39 -25.01 15.58
C VAL A 146 -8.62 -25.64 16.76
N PHE A 147 -8.91 -25.23 18.00
CA PHE A 147 -8.33 -25.80 19.23
C PHE A 147 -9.41 -26.31 20.19
#